data_AF-A0A955XN47-F1
#
_entry.id   AF-A0A955XN47-F1
#
_cell.length_a   1.000
_cell.length_b   1.000
_cell.length_c   1.000
_cell.angle_alpha   90.00
_cell.angle_beta   90.00
_cell.angle_gamma   90.00
#
_symmetry.space_group_name_H-M   'P 1'
#
loop_
_entity.id
_entity.type
_entity.pdbx_description
1 polymer ?
#
loop_
_entity_poly.entity_id
_entity_poly.type
_entity_poly.pdbx_seq_one_letter_code
_entity_poly.pdbx_strand_id
1 'polypeptide(L)'
;MRAITSLVVAVLLGALAAPAGAKDSKDPKAAIERYTEAAEAFDARDARKQVANEIGTLRAWLGEARAYLKTGDDDELAATLQRASVMVRLIDALQRRAEAETKAREAHAAADEKERAAATARNTAYELEQQLAAMEEQGRKPK
;
A
#
# COMPACT_ATOMS: atom_id res chain seq x y z
N MET A 1 -41.52 14.04 -14.40
CA MET A 1 -40.78 14.36 -13.16
C MET A 1 -40.53 13.08 -12.38
N ARG A 2 -39.36 12.45 -12.56
CA ARG A 2 -38.74 11.56 -11.58
C ARG A 2 -37.24 11.77 -11.71
N ALA A 3 -36.61 11.97 -10.55
CA ALA A 3 -35.35 12.62 -10.37
C ALA A 3 -34.18 11.84 -11.00
N ILE A 4 -33.36 12.57 -11.74
CA ILE A 4 -32.00 12.18 -12.13
C ILE A 4 -31.21 12.18 -10.83
N THR A 5 -31.03 11.01 -10.22
CA THR A 5 -30.09 10.83 -9.11
C THR A 5 -28.68 10.84 -9.70
N SER A 6 -28.18 12.06 -9.90
CA SER A 6 -26.78 12.35 -10.13
C SER A 6 -25.97 11.80 -8.96
N LEU A 7 -25.35 10.64 -9.13
CA LEU A 7 -24.31 10.16 -8.23
C LEU A 7 -23.09 11.04 -8.47
N VAL A 8 -22.98 12.07 -7.64
CA VAL A 8 -21.84 12.98 -7.57
C VAL A 8 -20.60 12.12 -7.33
N VAL A 9 -19.75 12.04 -8.36
CA VAL A 9 -18.35 11.63 -8.26
C VAL A 9 -17.69 12.68 -7.36
N ALA A 10 -17.76 12.46 -6.05
CA ALA A 10 -17.01 13.21 -5.07
C ALA A 10 -15.56 12.75 -5.17
N VAL A 11 -14.88 13.39 -6.12
CA VAL A 11 -13.47 13.73 -6.13
C VAL A 11 -12.89 13.71 -4.71
N LEU A 12 -12.39 12.56 -4.29
CA LEU A 12 -11.48 12.41 -3.15
C LEU A 12 -10.06 12.75 -3.64
N LEU A 13 -9.88 13.96 -4.19
CA LEU A 13 -8.57 14.61 -4.33
C LEU A 13 -8.12 15.28 -3.01
N GLY A 14 -8.70 14.89 -1.87
CA GLY A 14 -8.47 15.49 -0.57
C GLY A 14 -7.35 14.88 0.28
N ALA A 15 -6.59 13.90 -0.21
CA ALA A 15 -5.54 13.21 0.57
C ALA A 15 -4.11 13.59 0.19
N LEU A 16 -3.91 14.73 -0.48
CA LEU A 16 -2.63 15.44 -0.53
C LEU A 16 -2.43 16.35 0.71
N ALA A 17 -3.16 16.10 1.79
CA ALA A 17 -2.79 16.56 3.11
C ALA A 17 -1.50 15.82 3.52
N ALA A 18 -0.37 16.34 3.04
CA ALA A 18 0.92 16.10 3.64
C ALA A 18 0.72 16.27 5.15
N PRO A 19 0.98 15.24 5.97
CA PRO A 19 0.91 15.44 7.41
C PRO A 19 1.91 16.54 7.72
N ALA A 20 1.35 17.58 8.35
CA ALA A 20 2.01 18.77 8.81
C ALA A 20 3.42 18.42 9.29
N GLY A 21 4.40 19.16 8.76
CA GLY A 21 5.80 18.99 9.07
C GLY A 21 5.96 18.80 10.57
N ALA A 22 6.43 17.60 10.94
CA ALA A 22 7.07 17.40 12.22
C ALA A 22 8.07 18.54 12.31
N LYS A 23 7.83 19.49 13.21
CA LYS A 23 8.82 20.51 13.58
C LYS A 23 10.08 19.73 13.83
N ASP A 24 11.04 19.83 12.91
CA ASP A 24 12.32 19.20 13.14
C ASP A 24 12.82 19.81 14.44
N SER A 25 12.96 18.92 15.42
CA SER A 25 13.55 19.27 16.69
C SER A 25 14.81 20.08 16.39
N LYS A 26 14.89 21.30 16.91
CA LYS A 26 16.12 22.11 16.81
C LYS A 26 17.30 21.41 17.49
N ASP A 27 17.04 20.38 18.31
CA ASP A 27 18.04 19.51 18.89
C ASP A 27 18.39 18.36 17.90
N PRO A 28 19.62 18.35 17.35
CA PRO A 28 20.11 17.30 16.46
C PRO A 28 20.11 15.90 17.10
N LYS A 29 20.32 15.81 18.43
CA LYS A 29 20.37 14.52 19.12
C LYS A 29 19.01 13.83 19.09
N ALA A 30 17.95 14.57 19.42
CA ALA A 30 16.58 14.08 19.34
C ALA A 30 16.18 13.72 17.89
N ALA A 31 16.71 14.42 16.88
CA ALA A 31 16.49 14.06 15.48
C ALA A 31 17.13 12.71 15.12
N ILE A 32 18.38 12.48 15.54
CA ILE A 32 19.09 11.21 15.33
C ILE A 32 18.34 10.05 16.01
N GLU A 33 17.90 10.23 17.25
CA GLU A 33 17.15 9.21 18.01
C GLU A 33 15.84 8.85 17.29
N ARG A 34 15.01 9.84 16.96
CA ARG A 34 13.76 9.66 16.21
C ARG A 34 13.96 8.92 14.89
N TYR A 35 15.00 9.25 14.12
CA TYR A 35 15.27 8.58 12.84
C TYR A 35 15.85 7.18 13.03
N THR A 36 16.53 6.92 14.15
CA THR A 36 16.98 5.56 14.52
C THR A 36 15.78 4.67 14.83
N GLU A 37 14.87 5.15 15.66
CA GLU A 37 13.60 4.45 15.97
C GLU A 37 12.78 4.21 14.69
N ALA A 38 12.73 5.19 13.78
CA ALA A 38 12.08 5.03 12.49
C ALA A 38 12.74 3.91 11.66
N ALA A 39 14.08 3.85 11.60
CA ALA A 39 14.80 2.79 10.89
C ALA A 39 14.52 1.39 11.47
N GLU A 40 14.40 1.26 12.79
CA GLU A 40 14.02 0.02 13.45
C GLU A 40 12.57 -0.37 13.13
N ALA A 41 11.64 0.58 13.20
CA ALA A 41 10.25 0.35 12.83
C ALA A 41 10.11 -0.05 11.35
N PHE A 42 10.86 0.59 10.44
CA PHE A 42 10.88 0.21 9.03
C PHE A 42 11.38 -1.22 8.83
N ASP A 43 12.48 -1.61 9.47
CA ASP A 43 13.06 -2.96 9.35
C ASP A 43 12.13 -4.04 9.90
N ALA A 44 11.43 -3.75 11.01
CA ALA A 44 10.44 -4.64 11.59
C ALA A 44 9.23 -4.87 10.67
N ARG A 45 8.80 -3.84 9.93
CA ARG A 45 7.70 -3.94 8.95
C ARG A 45 8.12 -4.54 7.61
N ASP A 46 9.41 -4.44 7.25
CA ASP A 46 9.93 -4.91 5.97
C ASP A 46 10.20 -6.43 5.96
N ALA A 47 9.13 -7.22 6.13
CA ALA A 47 9.20 -8.68 6.18
C ALA A 47 9.76 -9.30 4.89
N ARG A 48 9.61 -8.61 3.75
CA ARG A 48 10.06 -9.06 2.42
C ARG A 48 11.39 -8.44 1.99
N LYS A 49 12.03 -7.64 2.85
CA LYS A 49 13.30 -6.96 2.58
C LYS A 49 13.29 -6.12 1.28
N GLN A 50 12.17 -5.46 1.01
CA GLN A 50 11.97 -4.64 -0.19
C GLN A 50 12.64 -3.27 -0.10
N VAL A 51 12.91 -2.77 1.10
CA VAL A 51 13.53 -1.46 1.37
C VAL A 51 14.76 -1.58 2.26
N ALA A 52 15.34 -2.78 2.35
CA ALA A 52 16.46 -3.09 3.23
C ALA A 52 17.70 -2.24 2.92
N ASN A 53 17.94 -1.92 1.65
CA ASN A 53 19.07 -1.10 1.22
C ASN A 53 18.92 0.34 1.72
N GLU A 54 17.74 0.93 1.55
CA GLU A 54 17.42 2.29 1.98
C GLU A 54 17.49 2.42 3.51
N ILE A 55 17.03 1.41 4.25
CA ILE A 55 17.19 1.33 5.71
C ILE A 55 18.68 1.29 6.08
N GLY A 56 19.49 0.51 5.35
CA GLY A 56 20.94 0.46 5.53
C GLY A 56 21.60 1.82 5.30
N THR A 57 21.22 2.52 4.21
CA THR A 57 21.70 3.88 3.92
C THR A 57 21.31 4.87 5.00
N LEU A 58 20.06 4.82 5.50
CA LEU A 58 19.61 5.65 6.61
C LEU A 58 20.46 5.41 7.86
N ARG A 59 20.70 4.14 8.24
CA ARG A 59 21.54 3.79 9.39
C ARG A 59 22.97 4.32 9.25
N ALA A 60 23.55 4.26 8.05
CA ALA A 60 24.88 4.80 7.77
C ALA A 60 24.93 6.32 7.98
N TRP A 61 23.98 7.07 7.41
CA TRP A 61 23.90 8.52 7.60
C TRP A 61 23.63 8.93 9.06
N LEU A 62 22.87 8.14 9.81
CA LEU A 62 22.71 8.37 11.25
C LEU A 62 24.01 8.10 12.03
N GLY A 63 24.85 7.18 11.56
CA GLY A 63 26.22 7.00 12.04
C GLY A 63 27.09 8.22 11.79
N GLU A 64 27.07 8.75 10.56
CA GLU A 64 27.78 9.97 10.17
C GLU A 64 27.32 11.18 10.99
N ALA A 65 26.00 11.39 11.13
CA ALA A 65 25.44 12.46 11.92
C ALA A 65 25.90 12.41 13.40
N ARG A 66 26.00 11.22 13.99
CA ARG A 66 26.56 11.06 15.35
C ARG A 66 28.04 11.41 15.41
N ALA A 67 28.80 11.18 14.35
CA ALA A 67 30.20 11.56 14.25
C ALA A 67 30.33 13.09 14.17
N TYR A 68 29.59 13.75 13.28
CA TYR A 68 29.60 15.20 13.14
C TYR A 68 29.15 15.93 14.40
N LEU A 69 28.14 15.40 15.09
CA LEU A 69 27.70 15.94 16.39
C LEU A 69 28.81 15.88 17.46
N LYS A 70 29.68 14.86 17.42
CA LYS A 70 30.81 14.74 18.36
C LYS A 70 31.96 15.68 18.00
N THR A 71 32.20 15.90 16.72
CA THR A 71 33.27 16.78 16.23
C THR A 71 32.87 18.25 16.20
N GLY A 72 31.58 18.58 16.36
CA GLY A 72 31.06 19.94 16.30
C GLY A 72 31.00 20.49 14.87
N ASP A 73 30.89 19.61 13.87
CA ASP A 73 30.76 20.00 12.47
C ASP A 73 29.27 20.22 12.14
N ASP A 74 28.77 21.40 12.51
CA ASP A 74 27.34 21.71 12.46
C ASP A 74 26.77 21.74 11.03
N ASP A 75 27.58 22.13 10.03
CA ASP A 75 27.17 22.20 8.63
C ASP A 75 26.97 20.80 8.04
N GLU A 76 27.94 19.90 8.24
CA GLU A 76 27.82 18.51 7.79
C GLU A 76 26.76 17.75 8.59
N LEU A 77 26.61 18.04 9.88
CA LEU A 77 25.53 17.51 10.71
C LEU A 77 24.16 17.89 10.13
N ALA A 78 23.93 19.17 9.84
CA ALA A 78 22.67 19.65 9.28
C ALA A 78 22.38 19.02 7.90
N ALA A 79 23.39 18.98 7.02
CA ALA A 79 23.25 18.37 5.69
C ALA A 79 22.95 16.86 5.77
N THR A 80 23.58 16.14 6.69
CA THR A 80 23.37 14.70 6.90
C THR A 80 22.00 14.42 7.49
N LEU A 81 21.53 15.22 8.45
CA LEU A 81 20.19 15.09 9.01
C LEU A 81 19.09 15.41 8.00
N GLN A 82 19.32 16.35 7.10
CA GLN A 82 18.41 16.63 6.00
C GLN A 82 18.31 15.42 5.05
N ARG A 83 19.45 14.81 4.69
CA ARG A 83 19.49 13.57 3.90
C ARG A 83 18.73 12.43 4.60
N ALA A 84 18.96 12.23 5.89
CA ALA A 84 18.24 11.23 6.69
C ALA A 84 16.72 11.47 6.71
N SER A 85 16.28 12.72 6.87
CA SER A 85 14.86 13.10 6.83
C SER A 85 14.19 12.73 5.50
N VAL A 86 14.86 13.00 4.38
CA VAL A 86 14.38 12.62 3.05
C VAL A 86 14.32 11.10 2.89
N MET A 87 15.33 10.38 3.36
CA MET A 87 15.37 8.91 3.31
C MET A 87 14.23 8.27 4.10
N VAL A 88 13.92 8.79 5.29
CA VAL A 88 12.77 8.34 6.10
C VAL A 88 11.46 8.45 5.29
N ARG A 89 11.25 9.58 4.61
CA ARG A 89 10.04 9.78 3.77
C ARG A 89 10.03 8.83 2.56
N LEU A 90 11.20 8.59 1.95
CA LEU A 90 11.33 7.67 0.83
C LEU A 90 11.00 6.23 1.24
N ILE A 91 11.56 5.75 2.34
CA ILE A 91 11.30 4.40 2.87
C ILE A 91 9.80 4.23 3.15
N ASP A 92 9.18 5.20 3.82
CA ASP A 92 7.73 5.16 4.11
C ASP A 92 6.89 5.08 2.82
N ALA A 93 7.24 5.87 1.80
CA ALA A 93 6.55 5.84 0.50
C ALA A 93 6.71 4.50 -0.21
N LEU A 94 7.92 3.92 -0.18
CA LEU A 94 8.20 2.62 -0.79
C LEU A 94 7.44 1.48 -0.09
N GLN A 95 7.37 1.48 1.25
CA GLN A 95 6.59 0.51 2.00
C GLN A 95 5.09 0.62 1.68
N ARG A 96 4.52 1.83 1.69
CA ARG A 96 3.12 2.05 1.32
C ARG A 96 2.81 1.61 -0.11
N ARG A 97 3.73 1.86 -1.04
CA ARG A 97 3.61 1.40 -2.42
C ARG A 97 3.59 -0.13 -2.48
N ALA A 98 4.51 -0.80 -1.78
CA ALA A 98 4.58 -2.26 -1.75
C ALA A 98 3.32 -2.91 -1.15
N GLU A 99 2.75 -2.31 -0.09
CA GLU A 99 1.47 -2.71 0.48
C GLU A 99 0.32 -2.53 -0.51
N ALA A 100 0.26 -1.40 -1.21
CA ALA A 100 -0.75 -1.14 -2.22
C ALA A 100 -0.67 -2.12 -3.40
N GLU A 101 0.54 -2.42 -3.89
CA GLU A 101 0.77 -3.41 -4.95
C GLU A 101 0.39 -4.83 -4.50
N THR A 102 0.56 -5.16 -3.21
CA THR A 102 0.12 -6.45 -2.66
C THR A 102 -1.42 -6.53 -2.62
N LYS A 103 -2.08 -5.50 -2.09
CA LYS A 103 -3.55 -5.43 -2.06
C LYS A 103 -4.16 -5.46 -3.46
N ALA A 104 -3.54 -4.78 -4.43
CA ALA A 104 -4.00 -4.81 -5.82
C ALA A 104 -3.91 -6.23 -6.40
N ARG A 105 -2.79 -6.93 -6.17
CA ARG A 105 -2.64 -8.33 -6.61
C ARG A 105 -3.67 -9.27 -5.98
N GLU A 106 -3.93 -9.13 -4.68
CA GLU A 106 -4.96 -9.90 -3.98
C GLU A 106 -6.36 -9.62 -4.52
N ALA A 107 -6.68 -8.35 -4.78
CA ALA A 107 -7.96 -7.96 -5.37
C ALA A 107 -8.16 -8.52 -6.78
N HIS A 108 -7.11 -8.49 -7.61
CA HIS A 108 -7.13 -9.11 -8.95
C HIS A 108 -7.35 -10.62 -8.86
N ALA A 109 -6.59 -11.32 -8.01
CA ALA A 109 -6.75 -12.77 -7.83
C ALA A 109 -8.17 -13.14 -7.36
N ALA A 110 -8.75 -12.36 -6.43
CA ALA A 110 -10.12 -12.57 -5.96
C ALA A 110 -11.18 -12.28 -7.04
N ALA A 111 -10.93 -11.30 -7.91
CA ALA A 111 -11.80 -11.01 -9.05
C ALA A 111 -11.79 -12.17 -10.06
N ASP A 112 -10.61 -12.66 -10.42
CA ASP A 112 -10.43 -13.80 -11.33
C ASP A 112 -11.11 -15.07 -10.78
N GLU A 113 -11.00 -15.33 -9.47
CA GLU A 113 -11.66 -16.46 -8.82
C GLU A 113 -13.19 -16.35 -8.90
N LYS A 114 -13.74 -15.15 -8.63
CA LYS A 114 -15.19 -14.90 -8.75
C LYS A 114 -15.69 -15.03 -10.18
N GLU A 115 -14.92 -14.56 -11.16
CA GLU A 115 -15.28 -14.71 -12.57
C GLU A 115 -15.34 -16.19 -12.98
N ARG A 116 -14.38 -17.01 -12.55
CA ARG A 116 -14.39 -18.46 -12.78
C ARG A 116 -15.57 -19.15 -12.10
N ALA A 117 -15.89 -18.76 -10.87
CA ALA A 117 -17.04 -19.30 -10.15
C ALA A 117 -18.37 -18.92 -10.84
N ALA A 118 -18.51 -17.67 -11.29
CA ALA A 118 -19.68 -17.21 -12.02
C ALA A 118 -19.84 -17.91 -13.38
N ALA A 119 -18.74 -18.12 -14.12
CA ALA A 119 -18.75 -18.86 -15.38
C ALA A 119 -19.19 -20.32 -15.17
N THR A 120 -18.66 -20.98 -14.13
CA THR A 120 -19.07 -22.35 -13.77
C THR A 120 -20.56 -22.40 -13.42
N ALA A 121 -21.03 -21.51 -12.55
CA ALA A 121 -22.43 -21.46 -12.14
C ALA A 121 -23.38 -21.21 -13.32
N ARG A 122 -22.98 -20.33 -14.26
CA ARG A 122 -23.74 -20.07 -15.49
C ARG A 122 -23.86 -21.32 -16.36
N ASN A 123 -22.76 -22.05 -16.55
CA ASN A 123 -22.76 -23.28 -17.34
C ASN A 123 -23.66 -24.35 -16.70
N THR A 124 -23.55 -24.55 -15.37
CA THR A 124 -24.42 -25.48 -14.64
C THR A 124 -25.89 -25.09 -14.73
N ALA A 125 -26.23 -23.80 -14.62
CA ALA A 125 -27.60 -23.34 -14.78
C ALA A 125 -28.15 -23.64 -16.18
N TYR A 126 -27.35 -23.40 -17.22
CA TYR A 126 -27.73 -23.68 -18.60
C TYR A 126 -27.94 -25.19 -18.87
N GLU A 127 -27.10 -26.05 -18.29
CA GLU A 127 -27.26 -27.50 -18.37
C GLU A 127 -28.56 -27.96 -17.67
N LEU A 128 -28.87 -27.41 -16.50
CA LEU A 128 -30.10 -27.71 -15.76
C LEU A 128 -31.35 -27.24 -16.54
N GLU A 129 -31.31 -26.05 -17.13
CA GLU A 129 -32.41 -25.54 -17.97
C GLU A 129 -32.66 -26.46 -19.18
N GLN A 130 -31.61 -26.93 -19.85
CA GLN A 130 -31.75 -27.89 -20.95
C GLN A 130 -32.32 -29.24 -20.48
N GLN A 131 -31.89 -29.74 -19.33
CA GLN A 131 -32.42 -30.98 -18.76
C GLN A 131 -33.91 -30.86 -18.44
N LEU A 132 -34.32 -29.74 -17.85
CA LEU A 132 -35.73 -29.46 -17.55
C LEU A 132 -36.57 -29.41 -18.83
N ALA A 133 -36.12 -28.68 -19.85
CA ALA A 133 -36.81 -28.59 -21.13
C ALA A 133 -36.99 -29.97 -21.79
N ALA A 134 -35.94 -30.82 -21.76
CA ALA A 134 -36.02 -32.17 -22.30
C ALA A 134 -37.00 -33.08 -21.52
N MET A 135 -37.08 -32.95 -20.20
CA MET A 135 -38.05 -33.69 -19.37
C MET A 135 -39.49 -33.24 -19.62
N GLU A 136 -39.72 -31.93 -19.75
CA GLU A 136 -41.05 -31.39 -20.08
C GLU A 136 -41.53 -31.87 -21.45
N GLU A 137 -40.65 -31.95 -22.45
CA GLU A 137 -40.99 -32.44 -23.79
C GLU A 137 -41.32 -33.95 -23.80
N GLN A 138 -40.61 -34.76 -22.99
CA GLN A 138 -40.93 -36.18 -22.81
C GLN A 138 -42.27 -36.40 -22.07
N GLY A 139 -42.59 -35.57 -21.08
CA GLY A 139 -43.87 -35.63 -20.36
C GLY A 139 -45.09 -35.17 -21.19
N ARG A 140 -44.86 -34.43 -22.28
CA ARG A 140 -45.93 -33.86 -23.13
C ARG A 140 -46.35 -34.74 -24.30
N LYS A 141 -45.71 -35.90 -24.53
CA LYS A 141 -46.18 -36.88 -25.53
C LYS A 141 -47.37 -37.66 -24.96
N PRO A 142 -48.61 -37.48 -25.46
CA PRO A 142 -49.74 -38.30 -25.03
C PRO A 142 -49.52 -39.74 -25.50
N LYS A 143 -49.87 -40.70 -24.63
CA LYS A 143 -49.98 -42.12 -24.99
C LYS A 143 -51.09 -42.35 -26.01
#